data_AF-F7RTF2-F1
#
_entry.id   AF-F7RTF2-F1
#
_cell.length_a   1.000
_cell.length_b   1.000
_cell.length_c   1.000
_cell.angle_alpha   90.00
_cell.angle_beta   90.00
_cell.angle_gamma   90.00
#
_symmetry.space_group_name_H-M   'P 1'
#
loop_
_entity.id
_entity.type
_entity.pdbx_description
1 polymer ?
#
loop_
_entity_poly.entity_id
_entity_poly.type
_entity_poly.pdbx_seq_one_letter_code
_entity_poly.pdbx_strand_id
1 'polypeptide(L)'
;MTPQFFELAPLAQTAILSFIILLLGLAGVLWMLWLKPMPKVAKSANLGILLTMMGGFSWVFYQSYHAEIALTETELKLDIPFYKVQLARSELLAAQARLIDLKQEASLVPSFKTNGIGMPGFQLGWFNLKGKEKAFVAVTDKSELVLVPTTRGYNLLLTVPEGERFLAQLQK
;
A
#
# COMPACT_ATOMS: atom_id res chain seq x y z
N MET A 1 -16.86 22.61 5.34
CA MET A 1 -15.52 22.36 5.92
C MET A 1 -14.60 21.83 4.85
N THR A 2 -13.34 22.25 4.85
CA THR A 2 -12.37 21.89 3.81
C THR A 2 -11.69 20.58 4.18
N PRO A 3 -11.69 19.56 3.30
CA PRO A 3 -10.94 18.32 3.55
C PRO A 3 -9.46 18.61 3.75
N GLN A 4 -8.85 17.97 4.75
CA GLN A 4 -7.41 18.00 4.95
C GLN A 4 -6.79 16.79 4.26
N PHE A 5 -5.79 17.04 3.42
CA PHE A 5 -5.08 15.99 2.70
C PHE A 5 -3.74 15.72 3.37
N PHE A 6 -3.38 14.45 3.46
CA PHE A 6 -2.09 13.97 3.95
C PHE A 6 -1.51 13.01 2.94
N GLU A 7 -0.22 13.13 2.67
CA GLU A 7 0.50 12.16 1.84
C GLU A 7 0.45 10.78 2.49
N LEU A 8 0.14 9.75 1.69
CA LEU A 8 0.03 8.37 2.14
C LEU A 8 1.12 7.53 1.50
N ALA A 9 1.93 6.89 2.34
CA ALA A 9 2.93 5.92 1.94
C ALA A 9 3.86 6.42 0.81
N PRO A 10 4.61 7.52 1.02
CA PRO A 10 5.61 7.96 0.05
C PRO A 10 6.53 6.80 -0.31
N LEU A 11 6.76 6.61 -1.60
CA LEU A 11 7.54 5.48 -2.07
C LEU A 11 9.00 5.59 -1.59
N ALA A 12 9.37 4.73 -0.65
CA ALA A 12 10.74 4.60 -0.18
C ALA A 12 11.68 4.20 -1.33
N GLN A 13 12.98 4.53 -1.20
CA GLN A 13 13.99 4.15 -2.20
C GLN A 13 14.00 2.63 -2.46
N THR A 14 13.79 1.83 -1.43
CA THR A 14 13.68 0.36 -1.54
C THR A 14 12.45 -0.10 -2.33
N ALA A 15 11.32 0.62 -2.23
CA ALA A 15 10.13 0.37 -3.04
C ALA A 15 10.38 0.68 -4.51
N ILE A 16 11.00 1.84 -4.79
CA ILE A 16 11.36 2.28 -6.13
C ILE A 16 12.32 1.27 -6.78
N LEU A 17 13.35 0.85 -6.06
CA LEU A 17 14.31 -0.16 -6.55
C LEU A 17 13.62 -1.50 -6.80
N SER A 18 12.77 -1.97 -5.88
CA SER A 18 12.01 -3.21 -6.06
C SER A 18 11.13 -3.16 -7.30
N PHE A 19 10.51 -2.01 -7.56
CA PHE A 19 9.69 -1.78 -8.74
C PHE A 19 10.51 -1.77 -10.04
N ILE A 20 11.66 -1.09 -10.06
CA ILE A 20 12.57 -1.10 -11.22
C ILE A 20 13.07 -2.52 -11.50
N ILE A 21 13.48 -3.26 -10.47
CA ILE A 21 13.95 -4.65 -10.61
C ILE A 21 12.83 -5.54 -11.17
N LEU A 22 11.59 -5.37 -10.70
CA LEU A 22 10.43 -6.08 -11.24
C LEU A 22 10.26 -5.80 -12.74
N LEU A 23 10.26 -4.53 -13.14
CA LEU A 23 10.09 -4.16 -14.55
C LEU A 23 11.25 -4.65 -15.44
N LEU A 24 12.50 -4.56 -14.96
CA LEU A 24 13.66 -5.10 -15.67
C LEU A 24 13.59 -6.62 -15.80
N GLY A 25 13.13 -7.32 -14.75
CA GLY A 25 12.89 -8.76 -14.80
C GLY A 25 11.86 -9.13 -15.86
N LEU A 26 10.72 -8.43 -15.90
CA LEU A 26 9.69 -8.65 -16.92
C LEU A 26 10.20 -8.32 -18.33
N ALA A 27 10.95 -7.23 -18.49
CA ALA A 27 11.57 -6.87 -19.76
C ALA A 27 12.60 -7.90 -20.23
N GLY A 28 13.38 -8.48 -19.31
CA GLY A 28 14.31 -9.56 -19.60
C GLY A 28 13.61 -10.84 -20.06
N VAL A 29 12.49 -11.21 -19.41
CA VAL A 29 11.65 -12.33 -19.87
C VAL A 29 11.05 -12.02 -21.24
N LEU A 30 10.55 -10.80 -21.45
CA LEU A 30 10.01 -10.36 -22.74
C LEU A 30 11.06 -10.48 -23.85
N TRP A 31 12.28 -9.99 -23.60
CA TRP A 31 13.41 -10.10 -24.50
C TRP A 31 13.75 -11.56 -24.81
N MET A 32 13.84 -12.42 -23.79
CA MET A 32 14.10 -13.84 -23.97
C MET A 32 13.04 -14.52 -24.84
N LEU A 33 11.76 -14.23 -24.61
CA LEU A 33 10.66 -14.76 -25.41
C LEU A 33 10.63 -14.20 -26.83
N TRP A 34 11.08 -12.97 -27.01
CA TRP A 34 11.20 -12.36 -28.33
C TRP A 34 12.21 -13.11 -29.20
N LEU A 35 13.37 -13.47 -28.64
CA LEU A 35 14.42 -14.24 -29.31
C LEU A 35 14.05 -15.72 -29.52
N LYS A 36 13.27 -16.31 -28.62
CA LYS A 36 12.91 -17.73 -28.69
C LYS A 36 12.06 -18.03 -29.94
N PRO A 37 12.41 -19.05 -30.76
CA PRO A 37 11.55 -19.50 -31.85
C PRO A 37 10.30 -20.15 -31.27
N MET A 38 9.13 -19.61 -31.59
CA MET A 38 7.83 -20.05 -31.10
C MET A 38 6.77 -19.88 -32.19
N PRO A 39 5.68 -20.68 -32.16
CA PRO A 39 4.51 -20.44 -32.98
C PRO A 39 3.98 -19.01 -32.77
N LYS A 40 3.51 -18.36 -33.85
CA LYS A 40 3.08 -16.95 -33.83
C LYS A 40 2.07 -16.65 -32.74
N VAL A 41 1.08 -17.54 -32.57
CA VAL A 41 0.01 -17.42 -31.56
C VAL A 41 0.56 -17.46 -30.13
N ALA A 42 1.47 -18.40 -29.84
CA ALA A 42 2.09 -18.50 -28.52
C ALA A 42 2.95 -17.27 -28.22
N LYS A 43 3.70 -16.78 -29.21
CA LYS A 43 4.53 -15.57 -29.07
C LYS A 43 3.66 -14.34 -28.79
N SER A 44 2.57 -14.12 -29.54
CA SER A 44 1.69 -12.96 -29.32
C SER A 44 0.96 -13.02 -27.98
N ALA A 45 0.47 -14.20 -27.57
CA ALA A 45 -0.19 -14.37 -26.28
C ALA A 45 0.76 -14.03 -25.11
N ASN A 46 1.97 -14.57 -25.13
CA ASN A 46 2.96 -14.33 -24.08
C ASN A 46 3.39 -12.84 -24.02
N LEU A 47 3.62 -12.21 -25.18
CA LEU A 47 3.93 -10.79 -25.25
C LEU A 47 2.78 -9.94 -24.70
N GLY A 48 1.54 -10.26 -25.07
CA GLY A 48 0.35 -9.59 -24.57
C GLY A 48 0.27 -9.64 -23.04
N ILE A 49 0.43 -10.83 -22.45
CA ILE A 49 0.40 -11.02 -21.00
C ILE A 49 1.50 -10.19 -20.31
N LEU A 50 2.73 -10.25 -20.80
CA LEU A 50 3.85 -9.51 -20.21
C LEU A 50 3.65 -7.99 -20.29
N LEU A 51 3.19 -7.48 -21.43
CA LEU A 51 2.89 -6.07 -21.59
C LEU A 51 1.75 -5.62 -20.66
N THR A 52 0.70 -6.44 -20.52
CA THR A 52 -0.38 -6.19 -19.55
C THR A 52 0.15 -6.16 -18.12
N MET A 53 1.04 -7.09 -17.73
CA MET A 53 1.66 -7.09 -16.41
C MET A 53 2.52 -5.85 -16.18
N MET A 54 3.38 -5.50 -17.13
CA MET A 54 4.23 -4.30 -17.03
C MET A 54 3.39 -3.02 -16.92
N GLY A 55 2.34 -2.90 -17.73
CA GLY A 55 1.40 -1.76 -17.67
C GLY A 55 0.64 -1.72 -16.34
N GLY A 56 0.13 -2.86 -15.89
CA GLY A 56 -0.60 -2.98 -14.62
C GLY A 56 0.26 -2.62 -13.40
N PHE A 57 1.50 -3.13 -13.33
CA PHE A 57 2.41 -2.77 -12.25
C PHE A 57 2.83 -1.30 -12.31
N SER A 58 3.06 -0.74 -13.50
CA SER A 58 3.35 0.69 -13.68
C SER A 58 2.20 1.58 -13.24
N TRP A 59 0.96 1.18 -13.55
CA TRP A 59 -0.24 1.86 -13.07
C TRP A 59 -0.34 1.84 -11.54
N VAL A 60 -0.11 0.69 -10.91
CA VAL A 60 -0.09 0.56 -9.45
C VAL A 60 0.97 1.47 -8.84
N PHE A 61 2.18 1.47 -9.38
CA PHE A 61 3.26 2.29 -8.85
C PHE A 61 2.93 3.78 -8.95
N TYR A 62 2.42 4.22 -10.11
CA TYR A 62 1.99 5.59 -10.32
C TYR A 62 0.88 6.01 -9.35
N GLN A 63 -0.14 5.18 -9.18
CA GLN A 63 -1.23 5.46 -8.24
C GLN A 63 -0.77 5.47 -6.77
N SER A 64 0.21 4.64 -6.42
CA SER A 64 0.77 4.62 -5.06
C SER A 64 1.64 5.84 -4.77
N TYR A 65 2.32 6.38 -5.79
CA TYR A 65 3.12 7.60 -5.66
C TYR A 65 2.26 8.84 -5.37
N HIS A 66 1.01 8.84 -5.84
CA HIS A 66 0.05 9.94 -5.64
C HIS A 66 -1.04 9.61 -4.62
N ALA A 67 -0.79 8.61 -3.76
CA ALA A 67 -1.75 8.20 -2.75
C ALA A 67 -1.86 9.26 -1.65
N GLU A 68 -3.10 9.58 -1.26
CA GLU A 68 -3.40 10.56 -0.22
C GLU A 68 -4.48 10.04 0.73
N ILE A 69 -4.43 10.52 1.97
CA ILE A 69 -5.51 10.43 2.94
C ILE A 69 -6.30 11.72 2.90
N ALA A 70 -7.60 11.65 2.68
CA ALA A 70 -8.50 12.78 2.91
C ALA A 70 -9.20 12.60 4.26
N LEU A 71 -8.95 13.53 5.18
CA LEU A 71 -9.56 13.57 6.50
C LEU A 71 -10.53 14.76 6.58
N THR A 72 -11.78 14.48 6.92
CA THR A 72 -12.83 15.49 7.16
C THR A 72 -13.32 15.40 8.60
N GLU A 73 -14.28 16.24 8.98
CA GLU A 73 -14.93 16.15 10.29
C GLU A 73 -15.85 14.92 10.44
N THR A 74 -16.27 14.31 9.32
CA THR A 74 -17.22 13.20 9.34
C THR A 74 -16.58 11.87 8.98
N GLU A 75 -15.51 11.86 8.21
CA GLU A 75 -14.92 10.64 7.66
C GLU A 75 -13.41 10.73 7.39
N LEU A 76 -12.80 9.56 7.28
CA LEU A 76 -11.47 9.32 6.75
C LEU A 76 -11.60 8.53 5.44
N LYS A 77 -10.94 9.00 4.40
CA LYS A 77 -10.91 8.37 3.07
C LYS A 77 -9.47 8.06 2.67
N LEU A 78 -9.25 6.84 2.20
CA LEU A 78 -8.00 6.37 1.60
C LEU A 78 -8.32 5.95 0.18
N ASP A 79 -7.64 6.53 -0.80
CA ASP A 79 -7.72 6.12 -2.21
C ASP A 79 -6.34 5.65 -2.65
N ILE A 80 -6.20 4.34 -2.85
CA ILE A 80 -4.95 3.69 -3.23
C ILE A 80 -5.24 2.65 -4.31
N PRO A 81 -4.25 2.20 -5.10
CA PRO A 81 -4.52 1.25 -6.17
C PRO A 81 -5.29 0.02 -5.68
N PHE A 82 -6.39 -0.29 -6.37
CA PHE A 82 -7.36 -1.36 -6.07
C PHE A 82 -8.24 -1.18 -4.83
N TYR A 83 -8.01 -0.19 -3.97
CA TYR A 83 -8.75 -0.05 -2.72
C TYR A 83 -9.21 1.38 -2.46
N LYS A 84 -10.49 1.50 -2.11
CA LYS A 84 -11.06 2.72 -1.55
C LYS A 84 -11.62 2.39 -0.17
N VAL A 85 -10.98 2.91 0.87
CA VAL A 85 -11.44 2.74 2.25
C VAL A 85 -12.07 4.05 2.69
N GLN A 86 -13.33 3.99 3.13
CA GLN A 86 -14.07 5.13 3.66
C GLN A 86 -14.64 4.72 5.02
N LEU A 87 -14.27 5.46 6.05
CA LEU A 87 -14.64 5.20 7.44
C LEU A 87 -15.19 6.47 8.06
N ALA A 88 -16.36 6.39 8.69
CA ALA A 88 -16.87 7.50 9.48
C ALA A 88 -15.98 7.72 10.70
N ARG A 89 -15.90 8.96 11.21
CA ARG A 89 -15.12 9.27 12.42
C ARG A 89 -15.51 8.41 13.62
N SER A 90 -16.81 8.10 13.76
CA SER A 90 -17.33 7.21 14.80
C SER A 90 -16.83 5.77 14.70
N GLU A 91 -16.34 5.36 13.53
CA GLU A 91 -15.78 4.02 13.32
C GLU A 91 -14.29 3.94 13.67
N LEU A 92 -13.63 5.09 13.81
CA LEU A 92 -12.23 5.22 14.17
C LEU A 92 -12.11 5.35 15.69
N LEU A 93 -11.28 4.51 16.29
CA LEU A 93 -10.96 4.61 17.72
C LEU A 93 -9.84 5.66 17.89
N ALA A 94 -10.13 6.92 17.60
CA ALA A 94 -9.15 8.00 17.49
C ALA A 94 -8.28 8.18 18.75
N ALA A 95 -8.87 8.01 19.95
CA ALA A 95 -8.13 8.06 21.22
C ALA A 95 -7.07 6.95 21.38
N GLN A 96 -7.18 5.86 20.62
CA GLN A 96 -6.22 4.76 20.60
C GLN A 96 -5.24 4.86 19.41
N ALA A 97 -5.47 5.82 18.49
CA ALA A 97 -4.59 6.04 17.37
C ALA A 97 -3.26 6.65 17.85
N ARG A 98 -2.15 6.11 17.36
CA ARG A 98 -0.81 6.52 17.81
C ARG A 98 0.26 6.23 16.76
N LEU A 99 1.41 6.86 16.92
CA LEU A 99 2.62 6.49 16.20
C LEU A 99 3.16 5.17 16.75
N ILE A 100 3.66 4.34 15.84
CA ILE A 100 4.27 3.05 16.14
C ILE A 100 5.56 2.86 15.34
N ASP A 101 6.45 2.01 15.88
CA ASP A 101 7.62 1.49 15.18
C ASP A 101 7.48 -0.04 15.09
N LEU A 102 7.34 -0.58 13.88
CA LEU A 102 7.18 -2.02 13.66
C LEU A 102 8.43 -2.82 14.04
N LYS A 103 9.60 -2.18 14.19
CA LYS A 103 10.81 -2.83 14.70
C LYS A 103 10.71 -3.12 16.20
N GLN A 104 9.94 -2.31 16.92
CA GLN A 104 9.73 -2.44 18.37
C GLN A 104 8.46 -3.24 18.69
N GLU A 105 7.46 -3.19 17.80
CA GLU A 105 6.15 -3.80 18.00
C GLU A 105 5.92 -5.01 17.08
N ALA A 106 6.60 -6.12 17.39
CA ALA A 106 6.61 -7.31 16.55
C ALA A 106 5.21 -7.92 16.27
N SER A 107 4.25 -7.76 17.18
CA SER A 107 2.86 -8.24 17.00
C SER A 107 2.13 -7.50 15.88
N LEU A 108 2.47 -6.23 15.62
CA LEU A 108 1.83 -5.40 14.60
C LEU A 108 2.46 -5.58 13.21
N VAL A 109 3.55 -6.33 13.10
CA VAL A 109 4.21 -6.59 11.82
C VAL A 109 3.26 -7.36 10.89
N PRO A 110 2.99 -6.85 9.67
CA PRO A 110 2.21 -7.61 8.68
C PRO A 110 2.91 -8.94 8.34
N SER A 111 2.15 -10.02 8.33
CA SER A 111 2.65 -11.39 8.16
C SER A 111 2.22 -11.98 6.82
N PHE A 112 0.93 -12.30 6.68
CA PHE A 112 0.35 -12.89 5.48
C PHE A 112 -0.61 -11.89 4.81
N LYS A 113 -0.38 -11.59 3.54
CA LYS A 113 -1.33 -10.81 2.73
C LYS A 113 -2.54 -11.68 2.39
N THR A 114 -3.72 -11.29 2.86
CA THR A 114 -4.97 -11.95 2.49
C THR A 114 -5.48 -11.44 1.14
N ASN A 115 -5.23 -10.17 0.84
CA ASN A 115 -5.47 -9.59 -0.48
C ASN A 115 -4.66 -8.29 -0.58
N GLY A 116 -3.62 -8.24 -1.41
CA GLY A 116 -2.76 -7.07 -1.46
C GLY A 116 -1.46 -7.27 -2.22
N ILE A 117 -0.65 -6.23 -2.21
CA ILE A 117 0.67 -6.14 -2.83
C ILE A 117 1.70 -6.13 -1.71
N GLY A 118 2.75 -6.94 -1.87
CA GLY A 118 3.85 -6.97 -0.93
C GLY A 118 5.15 -7.12 -1.69
N MET A 119 6.02 -6.12 -1.56
CA MET A 119 7.36 -6.03 -2.10
C MET A 119 8.30 -5.46 -1.01
N PRO A 120 9.61 -5.62 -1.11
CA PRO A 120 10.53 -4.95 -0.21
C PRO A 120 10.31 -3.43 -0.24
N GLY A 121 10.09 -2.83 0.93
CA GLY A 121 9.79 -1.40 1.06
C GLY A 121 8.37 -0.98 0.66
N PHE A 122 7.46 -1.91 0.32
CA PHE A 122 6.09 -1.55 -0.08
C PHE A 122 5.08 -2.64 0.25
N GLN A 123 4.12 -2.32 1.12
CA GLN A 123 3.01 -3.21 1.49
C GLN A 123 1.69 -2.47 1.38
N LEU A 124 0.75 -3.00 0.61
CA LEU A 124 -0.51 -2.35 0.31
C LEU A 124 -1.66 -3.38 0.30
N GLY A 125 -2.76 -3.09 1.00
CA GLY A 125 -3.98 -3.91 1.02
C GLY A 125 -4.22 -4.62 2.36
N TRP A 126 -4.90 -5.76 2.32
CA TRP A 126 -5.34 -6.53 3.50
C TRP A 126 -4.30 -7.56 3.95
N PHE A 127 -3.96 -7.51 5.24
CA PHE A 127 -2.99 -8.39 5.87
C PHE A 127 -3.49 -8.92 7.22
N ASN A 128 -3.04 -10.12 7.57
CA ASN A 128 -3.00 -10.57 8.95
C ASN A 128 -1.69 -10.08 9.59
N LEU A 129 -1.75 -9.62 10.83
CA LEU A 129 -0.60 -9.24 11.64
C LEU A 129 -0.06 -10.45 12.40
N LYS A 130 1.21 -10.42 12.82
CA LYS A 130 1.80 -11.50 13.63
C LYS A 130 1.02 -11.75 14.94
N GLY A 131 0.42 -10.71 15.51
CA GLY A 131 -0.49 -10.76 16.66
C GLY A 131 -1.87 -11.36 16.36
N LYS A 132 -2.10 -11.88 15.16
CA LYS A 132 -3.37 -12.47 14.67
C LYS A 132 -4.52 -11.48 14.44
N GLU A 133 -4.27 -10.19 14.61
CA GLU A 133 -5.20 -9.14 14.20
C GLU A 133 -5.20 -8.94 12.68
N LYS A 134 -6.26 -8.34 12.15
CA LYS A 134 -6.34 -7.95 10.73
C LYS A 134 -6.02 -6.48 10.59
N ALA A 135 -5.40 -6.12 9.47
CA ALA A 135 -5.18 -4.72 9.13
C ALA A 135 -5.34 -4.44 7.65
N PHE A 136 -5.78 -3.22 7.37
CA PHE A 136 -5.55 -2.58 6.09
C PHE A 136 -4.22 -1.82 6.16
N VAL A 137 -3.30 -2.16 5.29
CA VAL A 137 -1.90 -1.75 5.31
C VAL A 137 -1.64 -0.86 4.09
N ALA A 138 -1.02 0.29 4.33
CA ALA A 138 -0.40 1.13 3.30
C ALA A 138 0.92 1.63 3.87
N VAL A 139 1.97 0.80 3.73
CA VAL A 139 3.23 0.93 4.47
C VAL A 139 4.41 0.91 3.52
N THR A 140 5.23 1.95 3.57
CA THR A 140 6.51 2.07 2.84
C THR A 140 7.72 2.15 3.77
N ASP A 141 7.54 2.70 4.97
CA ASP A 141 8.54 2.69 6.04
C ASP A 141 8.01 1.94 7.28
N LYS A 142 8.89 1.17 7.91
CA LYS A 142 8.61 0.38 9.12
C LYS A 142 8.89 1.15 10.43
N SER A 143 9.61 2.28 10.37
CA SER A 143 10.02 3.02 11.58
C SER A 143 8.96 3.98 12.10
N GLU A 144 8.21 4.61 11.20
CA GLU A 144 7.25 5.65 11.56
C GLU A 144 5.92 5.38 10.84
N LEU A 145 5.00 4.76 11.57
CA LEU A 145 3.65 4.49 11.09
C LEU A 145 2.63 5.05 12.04
N VAL A 146 1.46 5.35 11.50
CA VAL A 146 0.25 5.60 12.26
C VAL A 146 -0.56 4.31 12.34
N LEU A 147 -0.81 3.85 13.55
CA LEU A 147 -1.82 2.84 13.86
C LEU A 147 -3.15 3.53 14.13
N VAL A 148 -4.21 3.15 13.43
CA VAL A 148 -5.57 3.60 13.72
C VAL A 148 -6.48 2.38 13.93
N PRO A 149 -6.77 2.01 15.18
CA PRO A 149 -7.75 0.95 15.45
C PRO A 149 -9.15 1.37 15.02
N THR A 150 -9.96 0.40 14.61
CA THR A 150 -11.34 0.65 14.16
C THR A 150 -12.34 -0.24 14.89
N THR A 151 -13.59 0.22 14.94
CA THR A 151 -14.72 -0.58 15.44
C THR A 151 -15.11 -1.73 14.49
N ARG A 152 -14.56 -1.77 13.26
CA ARG A 152 -14.84 -2.79 12.25
C ARG A 152 -14.02 -4.07 12.40
N GLY A 153 -13.26 -4.21 13.49
CA GLY A 153 -12.48 -5.43 13.78
C GLY A 153 -11.18 -5.56 12.98
N TYR A 154 -10.65 -4.46 12.46
CA TYR A 154 -9.33 -4.38 11.86
C TYR A 154 -8.67 -3.03 12.15
N ASN A 155 -7.35 -2.97 12.02
CA ASN A 155 -6.59 -1.73 12.19
C ASN A 155 -6.20 -1.12 10.83
N LEU A 156 -6.00 0.19 10.78
CA LEU A 156 -5.23 0.82 9.72
C LEU A 156 -3.77 0.91 10.16
N LEU A 157 -2.85 0.51 9.29
CA LEU A 157 -1.41 0.68 9.45
C LEU A 157 -0.91 1.49 8.27
N LEU A 158 -0.59 2.76 8.51
CA LEU A 158 -0.35 3.74 7.47
C LEU A 158 1.01 4.41 7.68
N THR A 159 1.86 4.45 6.64
CA THR A 159 3.00 5.38 6.64
C THR A 159 2.49 6.75 6.24
N VAL A 160 2.57 7.74 7.13
CA VAL A 160 2.11 9.12 6.91
C VAL A 160 3.23 10.06 7.33
N PRO A 161 3.89 10.80 6.40
CA PRO A 161 5.05 11.64 6.72
C PRO A 161 4.76 12.71 7.78
N GLU A 162 3.56 13.29 7.74
CA GLU A 162 3.08 14.24 8.75
C GLU A 162 2.29 13.52 9.86
N GLY A 163 2.79 12.39 10.36
CA GLY A 163 2.06 11.47 11.25
C GLY A 163 1.54 12.12 12.53
N GLU A 164 2.34 12.97 13.20
CA GLU A 164 1.90 13.72 14.38
C GLU A 164 0.76 14.69 14.06
N ARG A 165 0.88 15.44 12.95
CA ARG A 165 -0.15 16.37 12.50
C ARG A 165 -1.43 15.62 12.12
N PHE A 166 -1.31 14.49 11.45
CA PHE A 166 -2.43 13.63 11.10
C PHE A 166 -3.17 13.15 12.35
N LEU A 167 -2.44 12.63 13.34
CA LEU A 167 -3.02 12.19 14.63
C LEU A 167 -3.71 13.32 15.37
N ALA A 168 -3.08 14.49 15.44
CA ALA A 168 -3.67 15.66 16.08
C ALA A 168 -4.99 16.10 15.43
N GLN A 169 -5.17 15.89 14.12
CA GLN A 169 -6.41 16.21 13.40
C GLN A 169 -7.44 15.07 13.47
N LEU A 170 -6.97 13.83 13.61
CA LEU A 170 -7.81 12.67 13.82
C LEU A 170 -8.45 12.65 15.21
N GLN A 171 -7.78 13.21 16.21
CA GLN A 171 -8.20 13.24 17.61
C GLN A 171 -9.00 14.50 18.01
N LYS A 172 -9.09 15.48 17.11
CA LYS A 172 -10.09 16.55 17.20
C LYS A 172 -11.46 16.01 16.86
#